data_AF-A0A6F8TDI2-F1
#
_entry.id   AF-A0A6F8TDI2-F1
#
_cell.length_a   1.000
_cell.length_b   1.000
_cell.length_c   1.000
_cell.angle_alpha   90.00
_cell.angle_beta   90.00
_cell.angle_gamma   90.00
#
_symmetry.space_group_name_H-M   'P 1'
#
loop_
_entity.id
_entity.type
_entity.pdbx_description
1 polymer ?
#
loop_
_entity_poly.entity_id
_entity_poly.type
_entity_poly.pdbx_seq_one_letter_code
_entity_poly.pdbx_strand_id
1 'polypeptide(L)'
;MFNLIIAIWLGAILNIGFYHQVHTLTPYFGVKAILFLAATLVILVATYYAVLQILNWKWTAKIFAILLIFIGGFSSYFVNTLGVIISPDQIQNMVQTDVSEVTDLISLRFVLWTIFLLFYPFF
;
A
#
# COMPACT_ATOMS: atom_id res chain seq x y z
N MET A 1 -14.57 14.23 0.06
CA MET A 1 -13.24 14.47 -0.54
C MET A 1 -12.14 13.66 0.16
N PHE A 2 -11.97 13.76 1.49
CA PHE A 2 -10.94 13.03 2.25
C PHE A 2 -10.81 11.54 1.89
N ASN A 3 -11.87 10.74 2.05
CA ASN A 3 -11.82 9.30 1.76
C ASN A 3 -11.41 8.96 0.32
N LEU A 4 -11.71 9.83 -0.65
CA LEU A 4 -11.33 9.61 -2.05
C LEU A 4 -9.82 9.83 -2.24
N ILE A 5 -9.26 10.88 -1.63
CA ILE A 5 -7.81 11.14 -1.67
C ILE A 5 -7.04 9.98 -1.05
N ILE A 6 -7.49 9.51 0.13
CA ILE A 6 -6.88 8.36 0.80
C ILE A 6 -7.02 7.10 -0.06
N ALA A 7 -8.19 6.84 -0.65
CA ALA A 7 -8.39 5.69 -1.53
C ALA A 7 -7.49 5.72 -2.77
N ILE A 8 -7.28 6.89 -3.38
CA ILE A 8 -6.34 7.06 -4.50
C ILE A 8 -4.92 6.82 -4.02
N TRP A 9 -4.53 7.35 -2.85
CA TRP A 9 -3.19 7.14 -2.31
C TRP A 9 -2.90 5.66 -2.05
N LEU A 10 -3.80 4.99 -1.34
CA LEU A 10 -3.72 3.56 -1.05
C LEU A 10 -3.71 2.76 -2.37
N GLY A 11 -4.71 2.98 -3.24
CA GLY A 11 -4.93 2.18 -4.44
C GLY A 11 -3.90 2.42 -5.54
N ALA A 12 -3.43 3.64 -5.75
CA ALA A 12 -2.52 3.98 -6.85
C ALA A 12 -1.05 3.95 -6.40
N ILE A 13 -0.71 4.69 -5.35
CA ILE A 13 0.68 5.02 -5.01
C ILE A 13 1.31 3.91 -4.18
N LEU A 14 0.63 3.43 -3.13
CA LEU A 14 1.20 2.39 -2.28
C LEU A 14 1.24 1.01 -2.94
N ASN A 15 0.44 0.80 -4.00
CA ASN A 15 0.30 -0.48 -4.69
C ASN A 15 1.09 -0.59 -6.01
N ILE A 16 2.14 0.23 -6.23
CA ILE A 16 2.96 0.19 -7.46
C ILE A 16 3.50 -1.22 -7.76
N GLY A 17 4.05 -1.92 -6.77
CA GLY A 17 4.58 -3.28 -6.94
C GLY A 17 3.51 -4.30 -7.34
N PHE A 18 2.29 -4.14 -6.85
CA PHE A 18 1.16 -4.95 -7.29
C PHE A 18 0.88 -4.75 -8.79
N TYR A 19 0.83 -3.50 -9.27
CA TYR A 19 0.63 -3.24 -10.71
C TYR A 19 1.78 -3.75 -11.57
N HIS A 20 3.01 -3.71 -11.07
CA HIS A 20 4.14 -4.33 -11.75
C HIS A 20 3.88 -5.83 -11.94
N GLN A 21 3.43 -6.55 -10.90
CA GLN A 21 3.17 -7.98 -11.02
C GLN A 21 1.95 -8.30 -11.88
N VAL A 22 0.91 -7.46 -11.84
CA VAL A 22 -0.24 -7.60 -12.75
C VAL A 22 0.21 -7.43 -14.20
N HIS A 23 1.09 -6.47 -14.48
CA HIS A 23 1.62 -6.25 -15.83
C HIS A 23 2.55 -7.37 -16.31
N THR A 24 3.35 -7.99 -15.44
CA THR A 24 4.23 -9.10 -15.84
C THR A 24 3.48 -10.42 -16.02
N LEU A 25 2.37 -10.62 -15.31
CA LEU A 25 1.60 -11.86 -15.33
C LEU A 25 0.40 -11.84 -16.29
N THR A 26 0.00 -10.66 -16.78
CA THR A 26 -1.14 -10.55 -17.70
C THR A 26 -0.79 -11.10 -19.10
N PRO A 27 -1.70 -11.83 -19.76
CA PRO A 27 -1.48 -12.29 -21.14
C PRO A 27 -1.70 -11.19 -22.19
N TYR A 28 -2.11 -9.98 -21.78
CA TYR A 28 -2.42 -8.87 -22.69
C TYR A 28 -1.15 -8.09 -23.09
N PHE A 29 -1.17 -7.52 -24.30
CA PHE A 29 -0.10 -6.67 -24.83
C PHE A 29 -0.66 -5.37 -25.42
N GLY A 30 0.19 -4.33 -25.50
CA GLY A 30 -0.16 -3.03 -26.06
C GLY A 30 -1.34 -2.37 -25.35
N VAL A 31 -2.28 -1.80 -26.12
CA VAL A 31 -3.43 -1.05 -25.57
C VAL A 31 -4.30 -1.89 -24.63
N LYS A 32 -4.43 -3.20 -24.89
CA LYS A 32 -5.23 -4.09 -24.02
C LYS A 32 -4.62 -4.21 -22.61
N ALA A 33 -3.29 -4.27 -22.51
CA ALA A 33 -2.60 -4.30 -21.23
C ALA A 33 -2.80 -3.00 -20.45
N ILE A 34 -2.72 -1.86 -21.14
CA ILE A 34 -2.95 -0.53 -20.54
C ILE A 34 -4.39 -0.42 -20.01
N LEU A 35 -5.38 -0.79 -20.82
CA LEU A 35 -6.79 -0.77 -20.40
C LEU A 35 -7.04 -1.72 -19.22
N PHE A 36 -6.41 -2.90 -19.22
CA PHE A 36 -6.50 -3.85 -18.12
C PHE A 36 -5.94 -3.25 -16.83
N LEU A 37 -4.72 -2.70 -16.85
CA LEU A 37 -4.12 -2.02 -15.69
C LEU A 37 -4.95 -0.84 -15.21
N ALA A 38 -5.48 -0.02 -16.12
CA ALA A 38 -6.34 1.11 -15.79
C ALA A 38 -7.64 0.64 -15.11
N ALA A 39 -8.26 -0.44 -15.61
CA ALA A 39 -9.43 -1.03 -14.98
C ALA A 39 -9.10 -1.59 -13.58
N THR A 40 -7.96 -2.29 -13.43
CA THR A 40 -7.49 -2.76 -12.13
C THR A 40 -7.29 -1.61 -11.14
N LEU A 41 -6.67 -0.51 -11.58
CA LEU A 41 -6.48 0.69 -10.78
C LEU A 41 -7.82 1.28 -10.31
N VAL A 42 -8.78 1.44 -11.23
CA VAL A 42 -10.11 1.96 -10.90
C VAL A 42 -10.82 1.05 -9.90
N ILE A 43 -10.78 -0.27 -10.10
CA ILE A 43 -11.40 -1.25 -9.19
C ILE A 43 -10.76 -1.18 -7.81
N LEU A 44 -9.43 -1.09 -7.73
CA LEU A 44 -8.73 -1.07 -6.45
C LEU A 44 -9.02 0.22 -5.66
N VAL A 45 -8.96 1.38 -6.34
CA VAL A 45 -9.33 2.67 -5.73
C VAL A 45 -10.79 2.67 -5.30
N ALA A 46 -11.71 2.16 -6.13
CA ALA A 46 -13.13 2.07 -5.78
C ALA A 46 -13.37 1.14 -4.58
N THR A 47 -12.62 0.04 -4.47
CA THR A 47 -12.69 -0.89 -3.34
C THR A 47 -12.24 -0.21 -2.05
N TYR A 48 -11.07 0.45 -2.04
CA TYR A 48 -10.63 1.22 -0.89
C TYR A 48 -11.62 2.32 -0.51
N TYR A 49 -12.17 3.02 -1.50
CA TYR A 49 -13.16 4.06 -1.27
C TYR A 49 -14.43 3.50 -0.62
N ALA A 50 -14.94 2.37 -1.12
CA ALA A 50 -16.12 1.71 -0.56
C ALA A 50 -15.88 1.27 0.88
N VAL A 51 -14.74 0.66 1.18
CA VAL A 51 -14.35 0.28 2.55
C VAL A 51 -14.28 1.50 3.47
N LEU A 52 -13.63 2.57 3.03
CA LEU A 52 -13.54 3.82 3.80
C LEU A 52 -14.91 4.49 4.00
N GLN A 53 -15.84 4.33 3.06
CA GLN A 53 -17.22 4.81 3.23
C GLN A 53 -17.99 4.00 4.28
N ILE A 54 -17.82 2.69 4.34
CA ILE A 54 -18.43 1.85 5.38
C ILE A 54 -17.89 2.25 6.77
N LEU A 55 -16.60 2.55 6.86
CA LEU A 55 -15.93 2.95 8.11
C LEU A 55 -16.15 4.43 8.48
N ASN A 56 -16.96 5.17 7.71
CA ASN A 56 -17.14 6.61 7.80
C ASN A 56 -18.02 7.08 8.97
N TRP A 57 -17.77 6.57 10.17
CA TRP A 57 -18.31 7.14 11.42
C TRP A 57 -17.42 8.29 11.87
N LYS A 58 -18.00 9.41 12.35
CA LYS A 58 -17.35 10.71 12.58
C LYS A 58 -15.90 10.69 13.11
N TRP A 59 -15.55 9.78 14.01
CA TRP A 59 -14.22 9.71 14.63
C TRP A 59 -13.38 8.51 14.15
N THR A 60 -14.01 7.41 13.71
CA THR A 60 -13.30 6.18 13.32
C THR A 60 -12.68 6.29 11.94
N ALA A 61 -13.30 7.05 11.03
CA ALA A 61 -12.85 7.15 9.64
C ALA A 61 -11.40 7.62 9.52
N LYS A 62 -11.02 8.63 10.32
CA LYS A 62 -9.65 9.15 10.36
C LYS A 62 -8.67 8.16 10.95
N ILE A 63 -9.06 7.47 12.02
CA ILE A 63 -8.21 6.46 12.69
C ILE A 63 -7.90 5.32 11.71
N PHE A 64 -8.93 4.78 11.03
CA PHE A 64 -8.73 3.72 10.05
C PHE A 64 -7.91 4.18 8.85
N ALA A 65 -8.12 5.40 8.35
CA ALA A 65 -7.30 5.96 7.27
C ALA A 65 -5.82 6.06 7.65
N ILE A 66 -5.51 6.53 8.87
CA ILE A 66 -4.14 6.58 9.39
C ILE A 66 -3.55 5.18 9.48
N LEU A 67 -4.26 4.23 10.10
CA LEU A 67 -3.77 2.85 10.21
C LEU A 67 -3.50 2.22 8.84
N LEU A 68 -4.41 2.39 7.87
CA LEU A 68 -4.25 1.86 6.53
C LEU A 68 -3.07 2.50 5.79
N ILE A 69 -2.84 3.81 5.95
CA ILE A 69 -1.68 4.48 5.36
C ILE A 69 -0.39 3.98 5.99
N PHE A 70 -0.33 3.84 7.32
CA PHE A 70 0.87 3.32 8.01
C PHE A 70 1.19 1.90 7.60
N ILE A 71 0.21 0.99 7.71
CA ILE A 71 0.39 -0.41 7.31
C ILE A 71 0.74 -0.48 5.82
N GLY A 72 -0.03 0.19 4.96
CA GLY A 72 0.20 0.21 3.52
C GLY A 72 1.56 0.79 3.12
N GLY A 73 2.03 1.84 3.79
CA GLY A 73 3.31 2.49 3.48
C GLY A 73 4.50 1.61 3.82
N PHE A 74 4.48 0.98 5.00
CA PHE A 74 5.49 -0.01 5.38
C PHE A 74 5.43 -1.23 4.46
N SER A 75 4.25 -1.84 4.29
CA SER A 75 4.07 -2.98 3.38
C SER A 75 4.58 -2.67 1.97
N SER A 76 4.29 -1.48 1.46
CA SER A 76 4.79 -1.01 0.16
C SER A 76 6.32 -0.95 0.12
N TYR A 77 6.97 -0.45 1.17
CA TYR A 77 8.44 -0.46 1.23
C TYR A 77 9.01 -1.88 1.17
N PHE A 78 8.51 -2.78 2.02
CA PHE A 78 9.01 -4.15 2.13
C PHE A 78 8.81 -4.93 0.83
N VAL A 79 7.64 -4.77 0.19
CA VAL A 79 7.36 -5.43 -1.08
C VAL A 79 8.22 -4.84 -2.22
N ASN A 80 8.26 -3.52 -2.36
CA ASN A 80 8.90 -2.89 -3.52
C ASN A 80 10.43 -2.81 -3.42
N THR A 81 10.97 -2.65 -2.21
CA THR A 81 12.42 -2.44 -2.00
C THR A 81 13.12 -3.72 -1.57
N LEU A 82 12.47 -4.53 -0.74
CA LEU A 82 13.08 -5.74 -0.17
C LEU A 82 12.55 -7.03 -0.84
N GLY A 83 11.56 -6.93 -1.73
CA GLY A 83 11.00 -8.09 -2.43
C GLY A 83 10.23 -9.04 -1.50
N VAL A 84 9.83 -8.58 -0.32
CA VAL A 84 9.15 -9.40 0.69
C VAL A 84 7.73 -9.71 0.23
N ILE A 85 7.35 -10.98 0.31
CA ILE A 85 5.96 -11.41 0.12
C ILE A 85 5.29 -11.46 1.50
N ILE A 86 4.24 -10.68 1.71
CA ILE A 86 3.52 -10.68 2.99
C ILE A 86 2.65 -11.93 3.07
N SER A 87 3.16 -12.96 3.73
CA SER A 87 2.46 -14.23 4.01
C SER A 87 2.20 -14.40 5.52
N PRO A 88 1.31 -15.31 5.94
CA PRO A 88 1.11 -15.62 7.36
C PRO A 88 2.40 -15.99 8.09
N ASP A 89 3.27 -16.79 7.46
CA ASP A 89 4.57 -17.16 8.03
C ASP A 89 5.49 -15.94 8.20
N GLN A 90 5.49 -15.01 7.25
CA GLN A 90 6.26 -13.77 7.36
C GLN A 90 5.74 -12.88 8.49
N ILE A 91 4.42 -12.79 8.68
CA ILE A 91 3.84 -12.07 9.81
C ILE A 91 4.25 -12.74 11.13
N GLN A 92 4.23 -14.08 11.20
CA GLN A 92 4.68 -14.81 12.37
C GLN A 92 6.15 -14.53 12.68
N ASN A 93 7.01 -14.56 11.65
CA ASN A 93 8.43 -14.22 11.79
C ASN A 93 8.59 -12.80 12.30
N MET A 94 7.94 -11.81 11.69
CA MET A 94 8.00 -10.40 12.11
C MET A 94 7.61 -10.18 13.57
N VAL A 95 6.64 -10.93 14.08
CA VAL A 95 6.21 -10.85 15.49
C VAL A 95 7.22 -11.50 16.43
N GLN A 96 7.98 -12.49 15.95
CA GLN A 96 9.00 -13.21 16.71
C GLN A 96 10.41 -12.62 16.54
N THR A 97 10.60 -11.72 15.57
CA THR A 97 11.87 -11.08 15.22
C THR A 97 12.46 -10.28 16.38
N ASP A 98 13.76 -10.48 16.62
CA ASP A 98 14.53 -9.75 17.63
C ASP A 98 14.78 -8.29 17.22
N VAL A 99 14.92 -7.40 18.21
CA VAL A 99 15.12 -5.95 17.98
C VAL A 99 16.37 -5.67 17.12
N SER A 100 17.41 -6.50 17.21
CA SER A 100 18.62 -6.39 16.39
C SER A 100 18.35 -6.62 14.89
N GLU A 101 17.48 -7.57 14.55
CA GLU A 101 17.13 -7.84 13.16
C GLU A 101 16.29 -6.71 12.55
N VAL A 102 15.45 -6.05 13.37
CA VAL A 102 14.68 -4.88 12.93
C VAL A 102 15.58 -3.69 12.68
N THR A 103 16.59 -3.44 13.52
CA THR A 103 17.50 -2.30 13.36
C THR A 103 18.33 -2.38 12.09
N ASP A 104 18.68 -3.59 11.65
CA ASP A 104 19.43 -3.81 10.41
C ASP A 104 18.63 -3.45 9.15
N LEU A 105 17.29 -3.44 9.24
CA LEU A 105 16.40 -3.05 8.15
C LEU A 105 16.22 -1.52 8.05
N ILE A 106 16.59 -0.78 9.10
CA ILE A 106 16.49 0.68 9.12
C ILE A 106 17.61 1.28 8.28
N SER A 107 17.24 1.79 7.10
CA SER A 107 18.13 2.52 6.21
C SER A 107 17.66 3.95 6.00
N LEU A 108 18.54 4.82 5.51
CA LEU A 108 18.15 6.17 5.09
C LEU A 108 17.01 6.13 4.05
N ARG A 109 17.02 5.14 3.15
CA ARG A 109 15.96 4.92 2.17
C ARG A 109 14.63 4.58 2.82
N PHE A 110 14.64 3.74 3.86
CA PHE A 110 13.45 3.41 4.64
C PHE A 110 12.86 4.66 5.31
N VAL A 111 13.70 5.49 5.93
CA VAL A 111 13.26 6.72 6.61
C VAL A 111 12.65 7.70 5.61
N LEU A 112 13.31 7.97 4.49
CA LEU A 112 12.80 8.88 3.46
C LEU A 112 11.48 8.37 2.84
N TRP A 113 11.40 7.07 2.55
CA TRP A 113 10.20 6.44 2.02
C TRP A 113 9.03 6.56 3.00
N THR A 114 9.29 6.27 4.27
CA THR A 114 8.31 6.36 5.36
C THR A 114 7.80 7.80 5.52
N ILE A 115 8.70 8.78 5.57
CA ILE A 115 8.31 10.18 5.73
C ILE A 115 7.46 10.65 4.53
N PHE A 116 7.92 10.38 3.32
CA PHE A 116 7.22 10.83 2.12
C PHE A 116 5.85 10.15 1.97
N LEU A 117 5.78 8.83 2.13
CA LEU A 117 4.54 8.11 1.85
C LEU A 117 3.50 8.12 2.96
N LEU A 118 3.92 8.31 4.21
CA LEU A 118 3.00 8.34 5.35
C LEU A 118 2.44 9.72 5.64
N PHE A 119 3.22 10.80 5.46
CA PHE A 119 2.79 12.13 5.89
C PHE A 119 2.20 12.97 4.76
N TYR A 120 2.68 12.80 3.53
CA TYR A 120 2.18 13.56 2.37
C TYR A 120 0.65 13.45 2.13
N PRO A 121 -0.04 12.31 2.39
CA PRO A 121 -1.49 12.21 2.18
C PRO A 121 -2.35 13.11 3.08
N PHE A 122 -1.76 13.65 4.14
CA PHE A 122 -2.45 14.43 5.16
C PHE A 122 -2.28 15.95 5.00
N PHE A 123 -1.44 16.40 4.07
CA PHE A 123 -1.23 17.80 3.71
C PHE A 123 -1.94 18.13 2.39
#